data_AF-A0A963LLQ6-F1
#
_entry.id   AF-A0A963LLQ6-F1
#
_cell.length_a   1.000
_cell.length_b   1.000
_cell.length_c   1.000
_cell.angle_alpha   90.00
_cell.angle_beta   90.00
_cell.angle_gamma   90.00
#
_symmetry.space_group_name_H-M   'P 1'
#
loop_
_entity.id
_entity.type
_entity.pdbx_description
1 polymer ?
#
loop_
_entity_poly.entity_id
_entity_poly.type
_entity_poly.pdbx_seq_one_letter_code
_entity_poly.pdbx_strand_id
1 'polypeptide(L)'
;MKILLSNDDGYQAMGIVALYEALKATEGVQVEVVAPEHNNSAKSNSLTLHSPLYVYEAANGFRYVNGTPADCVHIALTGLLGYRPDLVVSGINNGANMGDDTIYSGTVGAAMEGYLFGIPAIAFSQIEKGWAHLDAAAARAAQLVQQLGRHQVEGGKPWLLNVNIPNLPLDELKPVKVCRLGRRHAAERVITQTNPRGDTMYWIGGAGPAADAAEGTDFHATAQGHLSLTPLK
;
A
#
# COMPACT_ATOMS: atom_id res chain seq x y z
N MET A 1 16.99 5.28 -10.76
CA MET A 1 16.30 4.66 -9.62
C MET A 1 15.46 3.50 -10.12
N LYS A 2 15.60 2.32 -9.52
CA LYS A 2 14.81 1.12 -9.80
C LYS A 2 13.81 0.91 -8.68
N ILE A 3 12.52 0.84 -9.01
CA ILE A 3 11.43 0.67 -8.06
C ILE A 3 10.78 -0.69 -8.29
N LEU A 4 10.59 -1.46 -7.22
CA LEU A 4 9.68 -2.60 -7.20
C LEU A 4 8.31 -2.11 -6.71
N LEU A 5 7.28 -2.26 -7.54
CA LEU A 5 5.90 -1.87 -7.25
C LEU A 5 5.02 -3.11 -7.02
N SER A 6 4.23 -3.09 -5.94
CA SER A 6 3.23 -4.11 -5.61
C SER A 6 1.95 -3.48 -5.07
N ASN A 7 0.96 -4.29 -4.67
CA ASN A 7 -0.26 -3.89 -3.95
C ASN A 7 -0.94 -5.11 -3.32
N ASP A 8 -2.12 -4.90 -2.73
CA ASP A 8 -3.03 -5.97 -2.29
C ASP A 8 -4.39 -5.98 -3.00
N ASP A 9 -4.71 -4.99 -3.84
CA ASP A 9 -5.93 -5.00 -4.65
C ASP A 9 -5.83 -5.90 -5.91
N GLY A 10 -4.61 -6.30 -6.28
CA GLY A 10 -4.31 -7.15 -7.44
C GLY A 10 -3.72 -6.37 -8.64
N TYR A 11 -3.07 -7.07 -9.55
CA TYR A 11 -2.28 -6.48 -10.65
C TYR A 11 -3.09 -5.62 -11.65
N GLN A 12 -4.40 -5.87 -11.76
CA GLN A 12 -5.30 -5.11 -12.64
C GLN A 12 -5.99 -3.93 -11.94
N ALA A 13 -5.75 -3.72 -10.64
CA ALA A 13 -6.42 -2.67 -9.91
C ALA A 13 -6.04 -1.28 -10.46
N MET A 14 -7.03 -0.39 -10.52
CA MET A 14 -6.81 0.98 -11.02
C MET A 14 -5.69 1.70 -10.26
N GLY A 15 -5.59 1.49 -8.94
CA GLY A 15 -4.60 2.14 -8.08
C GLY A 15 -3.15 1.81 -8.43
N ILE A 16 -2.82 0.53 -8.71
CA ILE A 16 -1.44 0.14 -9.07
C ILE A 16 -1.10 0.56 -10.50
N VAL A 17 -2.07 0.50 -11.43
CA VAL A 17 -1.90 0.97 -12.80
C VAL A 17 -1.62 2.47 -12.82
N ALA A 18 -2.42 3.27 -12.10
CA ALA A 18 -2.22 4.71 -12.01
C ALA A 18 -0.86 5.09 -11.38
N LEU A 19 -0.47 4.38 -10.31
CA LEU A 19 0.82 4.61 -9.66
C LEU A 19 2.00 4.22 -10.55
N TYR A 20 1.90 3.11 -11.27
CA TYR A 20 2.89 2.69 -12.24
C TYR A 20 3.12 3.77 -13.31
N GLU A 21 2.05 4.26 -13.94
CA GLU A 21 2.15 5.27 -14.99
C GLU A 21 2.77 6.58 -14.47
N ALA A 22 2.35 7.04 -13.29
CA ALA A 22 2.90 8.24 -12.68
C ALA A 22 4.40 8.10 -12.32
N LEU A 23 4.82 6.95 -11.80
CA LEU A 23 6.23 6.68 -11.48
C LEU A 23 7.08 6.53 -12.74
N LYS A 24 6.60 5.80 -13.74
CA LYS A 24 7.30 5.57 -15.01
C LYS A 24 7.50 6.86 -15.81
N ALA A 25 6.60 7.82 -15.69
CA ALA A 25 6.75 9.14 -16.32
C ALA A 25 7.89 9.97 -15.70
N THR A 26 8.45 9.57 -14.57
CA THR A 26 9.56 10.28 -13.92
C THR A 26 10.90 9.90 -14.57
N GLU A 27 11.65 10.90 -15.02
CA GLU A 27 12.95 10.68 -15.66
C GLU A 27 13.92 9.91 -14.74
N GLY A 28 14.61 8.91 -15.32
CA GLY A 28 15.57 8.07 -14.61
C GLY A 28 14.95 7.06 -13.65
N VAL A 29 13.62 6.91 -13.63
CA VAL A 29 12.91 5.87 -12.86
C VAL A 29 12.60 4.67 -13.76
N GLN A 30 12.92 3.47 -13.27
CA GLN A 30 12.52 2.19 -13.85
C GLN A 30 11.60 1.51 -12.85
N VAL A 31 10.40 1.12 -13.28
CA VAL A 31 9.39 0.50 -12.42
C VAL A 31 9.14 -0.92 -12.87
N GLU A 32 9.28 -1.85 -11.93
CA GLU A 32 8.99 -3.26 -12.12
C GLU A 32 7.77 -3.63 -11.27
N VAL A 33 6.76 -4.27 -11.86
CA VAL A 33 5.52 -4.60 -11.15
C VAL A 33 5.45 -6.08 -10.87
N VAL A 34 5.29 -6.43 -9.59
CA VAL A 34 5.00 -7.80 -9.13
C VAL A 34 3.87 -7.71 -8.11
N ALA A 35 2.67 -8.13 -8.48
CA ALA A 35 1.47 -7.96 -7.68
C ALA A 35 0.61 -9.24 -7.61
N PRO A 36 -0.33 -9.35 -6.67
CA PRO A 36 -1.18 -10.53 -6.58
C PRO A 36 -2.13 -10.68 -7.79
N GLU A 37 -2.49 -11.92 -8.11
CA GLU A 37 -3.47 -12.24 -9.16
C GLU A 37 -4.87 -11.70 -8.82
N HIS A 38 -5.24 -11.79 -7.54
CA HIS A 38 -6.55 -11.39 -7.03
C HIS A 38 -6.43 -10.42 -5.88
N ASN A 39 -7.54 -9.76 -5.54
CA ASN A 39 -7.62 -8.97 -4.33
C ASN A 39 -7.31 -9.84 -3.09
N ASN A 40 -6.35 -9.38 -2.31
CA ASN A 40 -5.82 -10.00 -1.10
C ASN A 40 -5.87 -9.01 0.08
N SER A 41 -6.89 -8.15 0.13
CA SER A 41 -7.11 -7.25 1.27
C SER A 41 -7.19 -8.04 2.58
N ALA A 42 -6.68 -7.43 3.66
CA ALA A 42 -6.64 -7.98 5.02
C ALA A 42 -5.78 -9.26 5.20
N LYS A 43 -4.80 -9.52 4.32
CA LYS A 43 -3.83 -10.61 4.48
C LYS A 43 -2.58 -10.25 5.32
N SER A 44 -2.45 -9.01 5.79
CA SER A 44 -1.26 -8.53 6.50
C SER A 44 0.03 -8.91 5.72
N ASN A 45 1.06 -9.39 6.41
CA ASN A 45 2.33 -9.85 5.85
C ASN A 45 2.43 -11.40 5.71
N SER A 46 1.32 -12.10 5.48
CA SER A 46 1.34 -13.56 5.43
C SER A 46 2.14 -14.10 4.24
N LEU A 47 3.06 -15.05 4.47
CA LEU A 47 3.78 -15.78 3.43
C LEU A 47 3.18 -17.17 3.19
N THR A 48 3.15 -17.61 1.94
CA THR A 48 2.65 -18.92 1.53
C THR A 48 3.75 -19.98 1.62
N LEU A 49 3.63 -20.90 2.58
CA LEU A 49 4.66 -21.93 2.85
C LEU A 49 4.27 -23.36 2.46
N HIS A 50 2.97 -23.63 2.29
CA HIS A 50 2.44 -25.00 2.13
C HIS A 50 1.88 -25.30 0.73
N SER A 51 2.04 -24.37 -0.22
CA SER A 51 1.64 -24.54 -1.61
C SER A 51 2.63 -23.82 -2.54
N PRO A 52 2.82 -24.31 -3.77
CA PRO A 52 3.68 -23.64 -4.74
C PRO A 52 3.09 -22.30 -5.19
N LEU A 53 3.99 -21.36 -5.49
CA LEU A 53 3.70 -20.06 -6.08
C LEU A 53 4.21 -20.03 -7.52
N TYR A 54 3.43 -19.42 -8.41
CA TYR A 54 3.72 -19.27 -9.82
C TYR A 54 3.73 -17.78 -10.19
N VAL A 55 4.67 -17.41 -11.06
CA VAL A 55 4.77 -16.06 -11.61
C VAL A 55 4.30 -16.10 -13.06
N TYR A 56 3.42 -15.17 -13.40
CA TYR A 56 2.89 -15.00 -14.75
C TYR A 56 3.14 -13.58 -15.24
N GLU A 57 3.08 -13.37 -16.55
CA GLU A 57 3.18 -12.05 -17.18
C GLU A 57 1.85 -11.71 -17.84
N ALA A 58 1.30 -10.55 -17.51
CA ALA A 58 0.07 -10.04 -18.08
C ALA A 58 0.32 -9.23 -19.36
N ALA A 59 -0.73 -9.00 -20.15
CA ALA A 59 -0.63 -8.27 -21.42
C ALA A 59 -0.13 -6.81 -21.30
N ASN A 60 -0.25 -6.20 -20.12
CA ASN A 60 0.30 -4.87 -19.84
C ASN A 60 1.78 -4.90 -19.40
N GLY A 61 2.42 -6.08 -19.42
CA GLY A 61 3.80 -6.29 -19.01
C GLY A 61 3.99 -6.43 -17.49
N PHE A 62 2.91 -6.40 -16.70
CA PHE A 62 3.02 -6.60 -15.25
C PHE A 62 3.20 -8.09 -14.94
N ARG A 63 4.01 -8.39 -13.94
CA ARG A 63 4.09 -9.74 -13.40
C ARG A 63 3.11 -9.89 -12.26
N TYR A 64 2.48 -11.06 -12.18
CA TYR A 64 1.56 -11.37 -11.10
C TYR A 64 1.78 -12.76 -10.51
N VAL A 65 1.42 -12.91 -9.24
CA VAL A 65 1.63 -14.12 -8.46
C VAL A 65 0.30 -14.62 -7.89
N ASN A 66 0.07 -15.93 -7.91
CA ASN A 66 -1.07 -16.57 -7.25
C ASN A 66 -0.89 -16.65 -5.71
N GLY A 67 -0.39 -15.58 -5.10
CA GLY A 67 -0.02 -15.49 -3.68
C GLY A 67 -0.41 -14.16 -3.06
N THR A 68 0.18 -13.88 -1.90
CA THR A 68 -0.09 -12.66 -1.14
C THR A 68 0.77 -11.48 -1.61
N PRO A 69 0.51 -10.25 -1.14
CA PRO A 69 1.38 -9.11 -1.40
C PRO A 69 2.81 -9.32 -0.89
N ALA A 70 2.97 -9.96 0.27
CA ALA A 70 4.29 -10.30 0.82
C ALA A 70 5.00 -11.34 -0.05
N ASP A 71 4.28 -12.37 -0.54
CA ASP A 71 4.84 -13.36 -1.47
C ASP A 71 5.37 -12.71 -2.75
N CYS A 72 4.64 -11.72 -3.29
CA CYS A 72 5.04 -10.98 -4.49
C CYS A 72 6.39 -10.29 -4.31
N VAL A 73 6.56 -9.56 -3.19
CA VAL A 73 7.81 -8.86 -2.88
C VAL A 73 8.92 -9.85 -2.54
N HIS A 74 8.63 -10.90 -1.79
CA HIS A 74 9.60 -11.93 -1.42
C HIS A 74 10.17 -12.64 -2.65
N ILE A 75 9.30 -13.11 -3.56
CA ILE A 75 9.72 -13.75 -4.81
C ILE A 75 10.51 -12.79 -5.68
N ALA A 76 10.06 -11.54 -5.80
CA ALA A 76 10.77 -10.50 -6.53
C ALA A 76 12.22 -10.39 -6.03
N LEU A 77 12.42 -10.28 -4.72
CA LEU A 77 13.74 -9.99 -4.14
C LEU A 77 14.67 -11.21 -4.00
N THR A 78 14.12 -12.42 -3.92
CA THR A 78 14.92 -13.63 -3.60
C THR A 78 15.24 -14.51 -4.80
N GLY A 79 14.57 -14.33 -5.95
CA GLY A 79 14.84 -15.19 -7.10
C GLY A 79 14.38 -14.66 -8.45
N LEU A 80 13.39 -13.75 -8.49
CA LEU A 80 12.83 -13.27 -9.75
C LEU A 80 13.57 -12.05 -10.31
N LEU A 81 13.95 -11.09 -9.47
CA LEU A 81 14.78 -9.95 -9.88
C LEU A 81 16.25 -10.35 -9.82
N GLY A 82 16.97 -10.20 -10.94
CA GLY A 82 18.43 -10.32 -10.99
C GLY A 82 19.17 -9.12 -10.40
N TYR A 83 18.48 -8.23 -9.68
CA TYR A 83 19.04 -7.01 -9.10
C TYR A 83 18.27 -6.61 -7.83
N ARG A 84 18.93 -5.83 -6.97
CA ARG A 84 18.29 -5.21 -5.81
C ARG A 84 17.65 -3.87 -6.22
N PRO A 85 16.34 -3.66 -6.02
CA PRO A 85 15.72 -2.36 -6.27
C PRO A 85 16.18 -1.31 -5.24
N ASP A 86 16.11 -0.04 -5.61
CA ASP A 86 16.48 1.09 -4.76
C ASP A 86 15.35 1.46 -3.77
N LEU A 87 14.11 1.10 -4.12
CA LEU A 87 12.90 1.39 -3.36
C LEU A 87 11.82 0.33 -3.62
N VAL A 88 11.09 -0.04 -2.58
CA VAL A 88 9.83 -0.79 -2.70
C VAL A 88 8.65 0.16 -2.53
N VAL A 89 7.70 0.13 -3.43
CA VAL A 89 6.46 0.91 -3.36
C VAL A 89 5.28 -0.05 -3.38
N SER A 90 4.28 0.19 -2.53
CA SER A 90 3.06 -0.61 -2.48
C SER A 90 1.83 0.28 -2.56
N GLY A 91 0.86 -0.06 -3.40
CA GLY A 91 -0.39 0.68 -3.58
C GLY A 91 -0.64 1.13 -5.04
N ILE A 92 -1.48 2.14 -5.28
CA ILE A 92 -2.32 2.84 -4.29
C ILE A 92 -3.46 1.92 -3.85
N ASN A 93 -3.69 1.78 -2.56
CA ASN A 93 -4.80 0.98 -2.00
C ASN A 93 -6.16 1.69 -2.11
N ASN A 94 -7.22 0.94 -2.38
CA ASN A 94 -8.61 1.42 -2.38
C ASN A 94 -9.22 1.49 -0.97
N GLY A 95 -8.70 2.40 -0.15
CA GLY A 95 -9.14 2.60 1.23
C GLY A 95 -7.99 2.91 2.16
N ALA A 96 -8.30 3.64 3.23
CA ALA A 96 -7.31 4.06 4.22
C ALA A 96 -6.61 2.86 4.90
N ASN A 97 -5.33 3.05 5.17
CA ASN A 97 -4.55 2.25 6.12
C ASN A 97 -4.04 3.20 7.21
N MET A 98 -4.92 3.61 8.13
CA MET A 98 -4.63 4.59 9.19
C MET A 98 -4.85 3.99 10.58
N GLY A 99 -4.09 4.45 11.56
CA GLY A 99 -4.13 3.91 12.92
C GLY A 99 -3.85 2.41 12.95
N ASP A 100 -4.72 1.65 13.61
CA ASP A 100 -4.54 0.20 13.81
C ASP A 100 -4.70 -0.63 12.52
N ASP A 101 -5.27 -0.06 11.46
CA ASP A 101 -5.49 -0.75 10.18
C ASP A 101 -4.16 -1.19 9.54
N THR A 102 -3.06 -0.48 9.84
CA THR A 102 -1.73 -0.79 9.28
C THR A 102 -1.23 -2.19 9.65
N ILE A 103 -1.70 -2.76 10.77
CA ILE A 103 -1.30 -4.10 11.22
C ILE A 103 -1.85 -5.19 10.28
N TYR A 104 -3.05 -4.99 9.75
CA TYR A 104 -3.76 -5.98 8.93
C TYR A 104 -3.63 -5.72 7.42
N SER A 105 -3.06 -4.57 7.06
CA SER A 105 -2.94 -4.11 5.68
C SER A 105 -1.99 -4.96 4.85
N GLY A 106 -2.48 -5.49 3.72
CA GLY A 106 -1.64 -6.15 2.72
C GLY A 106 -0.76 -5.14 1.99
N THR A 107 -1.26 -3.93 1.74
CA THR A 107 -0.47 -2.83 1.15
C THR A 107 0.75 -2.52 2.02
N VAL A 108 0.56 -2.32 3.32
CA VAL A 108 1.66 -2.08 4.27
C VAL A 108 2.53 -3.34 4.40
N GLY A 109 1.94 -4.53 4.38
CA GLY A 109 2.65 -5.82 4.41
C GLY A 109 3.67 -5.97 3.27
N ALA A 110 3.31 -5.62 2.04
CA ALA A 110 4.25 -5.64 0.92
C ALA A 110 5.40 -4.63 1.09
N ALA A 111 5.13 -3.41 1.56
CA ALA A 111 6.18 -2.43 1.84
C ALA A 111 7.09 -2.89 3.01
N MET A 112 6.51 -3.49 4.05
CA MET A 112 7.22 -4.07 5.18
C MET A 112 8.18 -5.17 4.73
N GLU A 113 7.77 -6.05 3.81
CA GLU A 113 8.66 -7.09 3.28
C GLU A 113 9.92 -6.47 2.65
N GLY A 114 9.76 -5.44 1.81
CA GLY A 114 10.89 -4.69 1.25
C GLY A 114 11.81 -4.09 2.33
N TYR A 115 11.22 -3.50 3.37
CA TYR A 115 11.93 -2.96 4.51
C TYR A 115 12.74 -4.03 5.27
N LEU A 116 12.19 -5.23 5.45
CA LEU A 116 12.89 -6.36 6.07
C LEU A 116 14.08 -6.86 5.24
N PHE A 117 14.04 -6.72 3.91
CA PHE A 117 15.19 -6.91 3.01
C PHE A 117 16.19 -5.72 3.00
N GLY A 118 16.01 -4.76 3.91
CA GLY A 118 16.85 -3.60 4.08
C GLY A 118 16.67 -2.54 2.98
N ILE A 119 15.57 -2.59 2.23
CA ILE A 119 15.25 -1.66 1.15
C ILE A 119 14.24 -0.65 1.69
N PRO A 120 14.45 0.67 1.55
CA PRO A 120 13.44 1.63 1.97
C PRO A 120 12.13 1.40 1.22
N ALA A 121 11.01 1.64 1.89
CA ALA A 121 9.71 1.26 1.38
C ALA A 121 8.60 2.28 1.72
N ILE A 122 7.65 2.42 0.80
CA ILE A 122 6.46 3.29 0.96
C ILE A 122 5.20 2.50 0.64
N ALA A 123 4.21 2.56 1.52
CA ALA A 123 2.84 2.15 1.24
C ALA A 123 1.96 3.39 0.98
N PHE A 124 1.20 3.38 -0.11
CA PHE A 124 0.26 4.44 -0.48
C PHE A 124 -1.18 3.94 -0.44
N SER A 125 -2.05 4.73 0.18
CA SER A 125 -3.46 4.43 0.33
C SER A 125 -4.31 5.65 0.04
N GLN A 126 -5.44 5.49 -0.65
CA GLN A 126 -6.42 6.55 -0.78
C GLN A 126 -7.47 6.42 0.33
N ILE A 127 -7.81 7.50 1.02
CA ILE A 127 -8.58 7.38 2.28
C ILE A 127 -10.01 6.87 2.06
N GLU A 128 -10.66 7.31 0.99
CA GLU A 128 -12.01 6.91 0.61
C GLU A 128 -11.97 5.91 -0.55
N LYS A 129 -12.93 5.00 -0.54
CA LYS A 129 -13.10 4.01 -1.61
C LYS A 129 -13.74 4.66 -2.84
N GLY A 130 -13.43 4.12 -4.01
CA GLY A 130 -14.10 4.49 -5.26
C GLY A 130 -13.28 5.37 -6.20
N TRP A 131 -11.98 5.53 -5.93
CA TRP A 131 -10.99 6.10 -6.86
C TRP A 131 -11.27 7.53 -7.35
N ALA A 132 -12.07 8.31 -6.63
CA ALA A 132 -12.25 9.73 -6.92
C ALA A 132 -10.88 10.44 -6.85
N HIS A 133 -10.50 11.16 -7.92
CA HIS A 133 -9.22 11.88 -8.02
C HIS A 133 -7.96 10.98 -7.89
N LEU A 134 -8.03 9.74 -8.37
CA LEU A 134 -6.90 8.80 -8.34
C LEU A 134 -5.68 9.31 -9.13
N ASP A 135 -5.90 10.05 -10.22
CA ASP A 135 -4.86 10.70 -11.00
C ASP A 135 -4.08 11.72 -10.16
N ALA A 136 -4.77 12.54 -9.37
CA ALA A 136 -4.15 13.49 -8.45
C ALA A 136 -3.37 12.75 -7.34
N ALA A 137 -3.92 11.65 -6.81
CA ALA A 137 -3.25 10.84 -5.81
C ALA A 137 -1.95 10.20 -6.37
N ALA A 138 -2.00 9.61 -7.56
CA ALA A 138 -0.83 9.03 -8.23
C ALA A 138 0.25 10.07 -8.54
N ALA A 139 -0.15 11.25 -9.01
CA ALA A 139 0.77 12.36 -9.26
C ALA A 139 1.50 12.80 -7.98
N ARG A 140 0.78 12.95 -6.86
CA ARG A 140 1.39 13.30 -5.56
C ARG A 140 2.27 12.18 -5.00
N ALA A 141 1.87 10.93 -5.15
CA ALA A 141 2.67 9.78 -4.74
C ALA A 141 4.02 9.72 -5.50
N ALA A 142 3.99 9.89 -6.82
CA ALA A 142 5.20 9.95 -7.64
C ALA A 142 6.08 11.16 -7.29
N GLN A 143 5.48 12.33 -7.05
CA GLN A 143 6.20 13.51 -6.58
C GLN A 143 6.92 13.26 -5.24
N LEU A 144 6.25 12.60 -4.28
CA LEU A 144 6.84 12.26 -2.99
C LEU A 144 7.99 11.25 -3.14
N VAL A 145 7.81 10.22 -3.97
CA VAL A 145 8.86 9.24 -4.28
C VAL A 145 10.10 9.93 -4.87
N GLN A 146 9.92 10.84 -5.82
CA GLN A 146 11.02 11.60 -6.41
C GLN A 146 11.74 12.47 -5.37
N GLN A 147 11.00 13.14 -4.48
CA GLN A 147 11.58 13.96 -3.41
C GLN A 147 12.40 13.12 -2.43
N LEU A 148 11.85 12.03 -1.93
CA LEU A 148 12.53 11.14 -0.98
C LEU A 148 13.74 10.44 -1.63
N GLY A 149 13.62 10.07 -2.90
CA GLY A 149 14.68 9.44 -3.67
C GLY A 149 15.92 10.31 -3.87
N ARG A 150 15.76 11.63 -3.95
CA ARG A 150 16.89 12.59 -4.03
C ARG A 150 17.66 12.73 -2.71
N HIS A 151 17.04 12.34 -1.59
CA HIS A 151 17.59 12.50 -0.24
C HIS A 151 18.03 11.17 0.39
N GLN A 152 18.10 10.07 -0.38
CA GLN A 152 18.72 8.85 0.09
C GLN A 152 20.21 9.09 0.37
N VAL A 153 20.58 9.00 1.65
CA VAL A 153 21.98 9.03 2.09
C VAL A 153 22.55 7.64 1.93
N GLU A 154 23.65 7.49 1.20
CA GLU A 154 24.41 6.24 1.14
C GLU A 154 24.76 5.77 2.57
N GLY A 155 24.38 4.54 2.93
CA GLY A 155 24.60 3.98 4.27
C GLY A 155 23.56 4.37 5.33
N GLY A 156 22.49 5.08 4.98
CA GLY A 156 21.36 5.32 5.87
C GLY A 156 20.59 4.03 6.20
N LYS A 157 20.00 3.97 7.40
CA LYS A 157 19.06 2.87 7.73
C LYS A 157 17.85 2.93 6.80
N PRO A 158 17.32 1.78 6.33
CA PRO A 158 16.07 1.76 5.57
C PRO A 158 14.95 2.36 6.42
N TRP A 159 13.95 2.91 5.75
CA TRP A 159 12.76 3.45 6.37
C TRP A 159 11.53 2.78 5.78
N LEU A 160 10.46 2.70 6.57
CA LEU A 160 9.14 2.25 6.14
C LEU A 160 8.16 3.39 6.37
N LEU A 161 7.56 3.90 5.30
CA LEU A 161 6.63 5.02 5.35
C LEU A 161 5.24 4.56 4.93
N ASN A 162 4.24 4.93 5.71
CA ASN A 162 2.84 4.75 5.37
C ASN A 162 2.22 6.10 5.00
N VAL A 163 1.67 6.21 3.81
CA VAL A 163 1.12 7.44 3.26
C VAL A 163 -0.34 7.27 2.91
N ASN A 164 -1.19 8.13 3.48
CA ASN A 164 -2.61 8.20 3.14
C ASN A 164 -2.92 9.52 2.44
N ILE A 165 -3.67 9.43 1.33
CA ILE A 165 -3.93 10.54 0.42
C ILE A 165 -5.45 10.83 0.41
N PRO A 166 -5.87 12.07 0.70
CA PRO A 166 -7.25 12.50 0.52
C PRO A 166 -7.76 12.33 -0.91
N ASN A 167 -9.03 11.99 -1.09
CA ASN A 167 -9.68 11.89 -2.39
C ASN A 167 -10.09 13.29 -2.88
N LEU A 168 -9.10 14.15 -3.14
CA LEU A 168 -9.30 15.54 -3.54
C LEU A 168 -8.62 15.85 -4.88
N PRO A 169 -9.13 16.82 -5.64
CA PRO A 169 -8.43 17.41 -6.79
C PRO A 169 -7.00 17.85 -6.45
N LEU A 170 -6.12 17.86 -7.45
CA LEU A 170 -4.68 18.10 -7.26
C LEU A 170 -4.35 19.46 -6.62
N ASP A 171 -5.16 20.47 -6.94
CA ASP A 171 -5.08 21.86 -6.45
C ASP A 171 -5.63 22.04 -5.03
N GLU A 172 -6.50 21.14 -4.58
CA GLU A 172 -7.02 21.10 -3.20
C GLU A 172 -6.17 20.24 -2.26
N LEU A 173 -5.35 19.33 -2.79
CA LEU A 173 -4.41 18.52 -2.02
C LEU A 173 -3.32 19.39 -1.38
N LYS A 174 -3.34 19.46 -0.05
CA LYS A 174 -2.36 20.21 0.74
C LYS A 174 -1.05 19.44 0.88
N PRO A 175 0.06 20.12 1.25
CA PRO A 175 1.37 19.48 1.39
C PRO A 175 1.38 18.32 2.40
N VAL A 176 2.38 17.45 2.27
CA VAL A 176 2.60 16.32 3.19
C VAL A 176 2.79 16.81 4.63
N LYS A 177 2.18 16.12 5.59
CA LYS A 177 2.43 16.27 7.02
C LYS A 177 3.01 14.98 7.60
N VAL A 178 4.09 15.11 8.37
CA VAL A 178 4.62 13.98 9.14
C VAL A 178 3.71 13.74 10.34
N CYS A 179 3.26 12.50 10.51
CA CYS A 179 2.26 12.11 11.49
C CYS A 179 2.75 10.94 12.36
N ARG A 180 2.08 10.75 13.49
CA ARG A 180 2.04 9.46 14.20
C ARG A 180 0.76 8.72 13.84
N LEU A 181 0.72 7.40 14.03
CA LEU A 181 -0.52 6.65 13.94
C LEU A 181 -1.52 7.14 15.01
N GLY A 182 -2.75 7.40 14.59
CA GLY A 182 -3.89 7.52 15.50
C GLY A 182 -4.34 6.15 16.00
N ARG A 183 -5.57 6.07 16.54
CA ARG A 183 -6.19 4.81 16.98
C ARG A 183 -7.64 4.76 16.60
N ARG A 184 -8.16 3.57 16.37
CA ARG A 184 -9.61 3.35 16.17
C ARG A 184 -10.27 2.86 17.45
N HIS A 185 -11.58 3.05 17.53
CA HIS A 185 -12.40 2.31 18.46
C HIS A 185 -12.42 0.82 18.06
N ALA A 186 -12.84 -0.04 18.99
CA ALA A 186 -13.02 -1.45 18.71
C ALA A 186 -13.87 -1.67 17.43
N ALA A 187 -13.51 -2.70 16.68
CA ALA A 187 -14.26 -3.10 15.49
C ALA A 187 -15.74 -3.33 15.82
N GLU A 188 -16.60 -3.10 14.83
CA GLU A 188 -18.02 -3.36 14.96
C GLU A 188 -18.28 -4.84 15.23
N ARG A 189 -19.47 -5.13 15.77
CA ARG A 189 -19.88 -6.51 16.03
C ARG A 189 -19.92 -7.31 14.73
N VAL A 190 -19.60 -8.59 14.85
CA VAL A 190 -19.77 -9.54 13.75
C VAL A 190 -21.23 -9.57 13.28
N ILE A 191 -21.43 -9.71 11.98
CA ILE A 191 -22.76 -9.85 11.38
C ILE A 191 -23.04 -11.33 11.22
N THR A 192 -24.03 -11.82 11.96
CA THR A 192 -24.45 -13.22 11.93
C THR A 192 -25.57 -13.41 10.91
N GLN A 193 -25.41 -14.38 10.01
CA GLN A 193 -26.39 -14.74 8.99
C GLN A 193 -26.52 -16.26 8.90
N THR A 194 -27.53 -16.75 8.17
CA THR A 194 -27.68 -18.17 7.86
C THR A 194 -27.47 -18.37 6.35
N ASN A 195 -26.64 -19.34 5.98
CA ASN A 195 -26.39 -19.66 4.58
C ASN A 195 -27.59 -20.40 3.96
N PRO A 196 -27.64 -20.57 2.62
CA PRO A 196 -28.73 -21.31 1.96
C PRO A 196 -28.86 -22.79 2.35
N ARG A 197 -27.88 -23.36 3.06
CA ARG A 197 -27.88 -24.74 3.58
C ARG A 197 -28.29 -24.84 5.05
N GLY A 198 -28.58 -23.71 5.70
CA GLY A 198 -28.98 -23.65 7.12
C GLY A 198 -27.83 -23.47 8.11
N ASP A 199 -26.57 -23.36 7.66
CA ASP A 199 -25.44 -23.14 8.56
C ASP A 199 -25.29 -21.66 8.96
N THR A 200 -24.85 -21.41 10.18
CA THR A 200 -24.53 -20.06 10.64
C THR A 200 -23.25 -19.54 9.99
N MET A 201 -23.31 -18.33 9.44
CA MET A 201 -22.19 -17.57 8.89
C MET A 201 -21.91 -16.33 9.74
N TYR A 202 -20.65 -15.96 9.83
CA TYR A 202 -20.20 -14.76 10.53
C TYR A 202 -19.34 -13.92 9.60
N TRP A 203 -19.73 -12.66 9.39
CA TRP A 203 -18.90 -11.66 8.73
C TRP A 203 -18.20 -10.81 9.78
N ILE A 204 -16.91 -10.54 9.57
CA ILE A 204 -16.16 -9.60 10.41
C ILE A 204 -16.77 -8.20 10.25
N GLY A 205 -17.03 -7.54 11.38
CA GLY A 205 -17.56 -6.17 11.40
C GLY A 205 -16.54 -5.15 10.88
N GLY A 206 -17.03 -3.98 10.45
CA GLY A 206 -16.16 -2.90 9.99
C GLY A 206 -15.19 -2.41 11.06
N ALA A 207 -14.09 -1.80 10.63
CA ALA A 207 -13.20 -1.09 11.54
C ALA A 207 -13.97 0.05 12.23
N GLY A 208 -13.76 0.22 13.55
CA GLY A 208 -14.43 1.26 14.32
C GLY A 208 -14.06 2.68 13.87
N PRO A 209 -14.85 3.69 14.26
CA PRO A 209 -14.50 5.09 13.98
C PRO A 209 -13.19 5.48 14.67
N ALA A 210 -12.55 6.55 14.22
CA ALA A 210 -11.34 7.07 14.84
C ALA A 210 -11.60 7.43 16.32
N ALA A 211 -10.77 6.91 17.23
CA ALA A 211 -10.80 7.18 18.66
C ALA A 211 -9.77 8.24 19.05
N ASP A 212 -8.58 8.18 18.45
CA ASP A 212 -7.54 9.22 18.55
C ASP A 212 -7.32 9.84 17.17
N ALA A 213 -7.94 11.00 16.97
CA ALA A 213 -7.81 11.86 15.80
C ALA A 213 -7.30 13.26 16.20
N ALA A 214 -6.47 13.33 17.24
CA ALA A 214 -5.88 14.58 17.71
C ALA A 214 -4.90 15.16 16.67
N GLU A 215 -4.55 16.44 16.82
CA GLU A 215 -3.53 17.07 16.00
C GLU A 215 -2.22 16.25 16.02
N GLY A 216 -1.61 16.08 14.84
CA GLY A 216 -0.43 15.25 14.63
C GLY A 216 -0.70 13.79 14.29
N THR A 217 -1.97 13.33 14.32
CA THR A 217 -2.35 12.00 13.82
C THR A 217 -2.55 11.99 12.30
N ASP A 218 -2.44 10.81 11.72
CA ASP A 218 -2.79 10.52 10.33
C ASP A 218 -4.26 10.86 10.00
N PHE A 219 -5.20 10.50 10.89
CA PHE A 219 -6.61 10.87 10.77
C PHE A 219 -6.82 12.39 10.72
N HIS A 220 -6.15 13.14 11.61
CA HIS A 220 -6.30 14.59 11.64
C HIS A 220 -5.73 15.25 10.38
N ALA A 221 -4.55 14.83 9.92
CA ALA A 221 -3.91 15.41 8.74
C ALA A 221 -4.77 15.20 7.48
N THR A 222 -5.27 13.98 7.27
CA THR A 222 -6.11 13.65 6.10
C THR A 222 -7.45 14.37 6.13
N ALA A 223 -8.10 14.48 7.30
CA ALA A 223 -9.33 15.27 7.47
C ALA A 223 -9.15 16.76 7.15
N GLN A 224 -7.92 17.28 7.23
CA GLN A 224 -7.57 18.66 6.89
C GLN A 224 -7.12 18.81 5.42
N GLY A 225 -7.18 17.75 4.61
CA GLY A 225 -6.79 17.76 3.19
C GLY A 225 -5.29 17.60 2.94
N HIS A 226 -4.50 17.23 3.96
CA HIS A 226 -3.08 16.93 3.80
C HIS A 226 -2.85 15.45 3.49
N LEU A 227 -1.79 15.16 2.72
CA LEU A 227 -1.23 13.81 2.70
C LEU A 227 -0.61 13.53 4.08
N SER A 228 -1.02 12.47 4.76
CA SER A 228 -0.35 12.03 5.99
C SER A 228 0.81 11.12 5.65
N LEU A 229 1.99 11.35 6.23
CA LEU A 229 3.15 10.48 6.12
C LEU A 229 3.56 10.03 7.51
N THR A 230 3.42 8.73 7.77
CA THR A 230 3.72 8.14 9.07
C THR A 230 4.90 7.18 8.95
N PRO A 231 6.05 7.47 9.57
CA PRO A 231 7.14 6.51 9.70
C PRO A 231 6.72 5.35 10.60
N LEU A 232 6.82 4.13 10.08
CA LEU A 232 6.56 2.89 10.82
C LEU A 232 7.85 2.35 11.42
N LYS A 233 7.72 1.59 12.51
CA LYS A 233 8.84 0.97 13.25
C LYS A 233 8.84 -0.54 13.07
#